data_AF-A0A2J6TGZ1-F1
#
_entry.id   AF-A0A2J6TGZ1-F1
#
_cell.length_a   1.000
_cell.length_b   1.000
_cell.length_c   1.000
_cell.angle_alpha   90.00
_cell.angle_beta   90.00
_cell.angle_gamma   90.00
#
_symmetry.space_group_name_H-M   'P 1'
#
loop_
_entity.id
_entity.type
_entity.pdbx_description
1 polymer ?
#
loop_
_entity_poly.entity_id
_entity_poly.type
_entity_poly.pdbx_seq_one_letter_code
_entity_poly.pdbx_strand_id
1 'polypeptide(L)'
;MAFFYCSKDTNRVSRTNPDDILRSIVAQLSYSKMGIVRNQWINRKFGSTLSEKDCTQLLATLIDTVGSSTVVIDALDECSDPYSLMEALRMISDELTKCASAHSLKIFISSREEDRVTADFPNAICISITQEETHKDMGSFIQNEISRRRAKINHRTQGESEQMTNDLAEKLRCILEGRAQSM
;
A
#
# COMPACT_ATOMS: atom_id res chain seq x y z
N MET A 1 5.23 -12.05 5.71
CA MET A 1 4.43 -10.97 5.10
C MET A 1 5.35 -9.77 4.88
N ALA A 2 5.18 -9.04 3.79
CA ALA A 2 5.89 -7.80 3.51
C ALA A 2 4.90 -6.73 3.05
N PHE A 3 5.19 -5.47 3.35
CA PHE A 3 4.39 -4.32 2.97
C PHE A 3 5.27 -3.20 2.42
N PHE A 4 4.78 -2.48 1.42
CA PHE A 4 5.45 -1.30 0.88
C PHE A 4 4.42 -0.22 0.54
N TYR A 5 4.74 1.03 0.86
CA TYR A 5 3.96 2.20 0.48
C TYR A 5 4.76 3.04 -0.53
N CYS A 6 4.27 3.10 -1.76
CA CYS A 6 4.87 3.92 -2.80
C CYS A 6 4.57 5.39 -2.51
N SER A 7 5.54 6.26 -2.78
CA SER A 7 5.34 7.69 -2.58
C SER A 7 6.21 8.56 -3.48
N LYS A 8 5.59 9.52 -4.17
CA LYS A 8 6.26 10.55 -4.98
C LYS A 8 6.85 11.71 -4.16
N ASP A 9 6.78 11.65 -2.83
CA ASP A 9 7.39 12.66 -1.95
C ASP A 9 8.88 12.84 -2.30
N THR A 10 9.24 14.05 -2.75
CA THR A 10 10.56 14.40 -3.29
C THR A 10 11.68 14.21 -2.26
N ASN A 11 11.35 14.10 -0.98
CA ASN A 11 12.30 13.81 0.08
C ASN A 11 12.68 12.32 0.19
N ARG A 12 12.02 11.41 -0.56
CA ARG A 12 12.21 9.95 -0.45
C ARG A 12 12.19 9.25 -1.82
N VAL A 13 13.16 9.58 -2.68
CA VAL A 13 13.34 9.00 -4.04
C VAL A 13 13.31 7.46 -4.07
N SER A 14 13.74 6.77 -3.00
CA SER A 14 13.70 5.30 -2.91
C SER A 14 12.29 4.70 -2.78
N ARG A 15 11.24 5.53 -2.70
CA ARG A 15 9.83 5.09 -2.62
C ARG A 15 9.10 5.05 -3.95
N THR A 16 9.74 5.44 -5.03
CA THR A 16 9.17 5.34 -6.39
C THR A 16 9.82 4.21 -7.19
N ASN A 17 11.08 3.86 -6.93
CA ASN A 17 11.86 2.94 -7.74
C ASN A 17 11.50 1.45 -7.49
N PRO A 18 11.08 0.67 -8.51
CA PRO A 18 10.79 -0.76 -8.41
C PRO A 18 11.89 -1.60 -7.75
N ASP A 19 13.15 -1.30 -8.07
CA ASP A 19 14.30 -1.99 -7.51
C ASP A 19 14.36 -1.87 -5.98
N ASP A 20 14.12 -0.66 -5.47
CA ASP A 20 14.13 -0.40 -4.03
C ASP A 20 12.93 -1.02 -3.33
N ILE A 21 11.78 -1.07 -4.02
CA ILE A 21 10.59 -1.76 -3.56
C ILE A 21 10.88 -3.26 -3.39
N LEU A 22 11.40 -3.91 -4.44
CA LEU A 22 11.76 -5.35 -4.40
C LEU A 22 12.80 -5.65 -3.33
N ARG A 23 13.85 -4.83 -3.19
CA ARG A 23 14.85 -4.95 -2.12
C ARG A 23 14.22 -4.87 -0.73
N SER A 24 13.28 -3.96 -0.54
CA SER A 24 12.55 -3.81 0.73
C SER A 24 11.71 -5.06 1.03
N ILE A 25 11.01 -5.60 0.03
CA ILE A 25 10.21 -6.82 0.18
C ILE A 25 11.12 -8.01 0.55
N VAL A 26 12.26 -8.18 -0.16
CA VAL A 26 13.27 -9.19 0.16
C VAL A 26 13.71 -9.06 1.62
N ALA A 27 14.09 -7.86 2.05
CA ALA A 27 14.56 -7.61 3.41
C ALA A 27 13.51 -8.02 4.44
N GLN A 28 12.25 -7.64 4.23
CA GLN A 28 11.14 -7.96 5.14
C GLN A 28 10.87 -9.47 5.22
N LEU A 29 10.80 -10.17 4.08
CA LEU A 29 10.56 -11.62 4.08
C LEU A 29 11.75 -12.41 4.64
N SER A 30 12.96 -11.88 4.46
CA SER A 30 14.18 -12.50 4.98
C SER A 30 14.34 -12.42 6.49
N TYR A 31 13.61 -11.53 7.18
CA TYR A 31 13.80 -11.29 8.61
C TYR A 31 13.73 -12.58 9.44
N SER A 32 12.81 -13.49 9.11
CA SER A 32 12.66 -14.78 9.81
C SER A 32 13.66 -15.86 9.37
N LYS A 33 14.31 -15.68 8.21
CA LYS A 33 15.23 -16.65 7.57
C LYS A 33 16.49 -15.94 7.06
N MET A 34 17.10 -15.12 7.92
CA MET A 34 18.24 -14.27 7.55
C MET A 34 19.41 -15.06 6.95
N GLY A 35 19.58 -16.34 7.29
CA GLY A 35 20.63 -17.20 6.73
C GLY A 35 20.63 -17.32 5.21
N ILE A 36 19.45 -17.33 4.57
CA ILE A 36 19.32 -17.49 3.10
C ILE A 36 19.81 -16.24 2.39
N VAL A 37 19.34 -15.06 2.84
CA VAL A 37 19.77 -13.77 2.29
C VAL A 37 21.22 -13.47 2.66
N ARG A 38 21.64 -13.80 3.89
CA ARG A 38 23.02 -13.61 4.34
C ARG A 38 24.01 -14.38 3.48
N ASN A 39 23.71 -15.62 3.09
CA ASN A 39 24.60 -16.39 2.21
C ASN A 39 24.70 -15.76 0.81
N GLN A 40 23.59 -15.29 0.24
CA GLN A 40 23.63 -14.59 -1.05
C GLN A 40 24.31 -13.21 -0.97
N TRP A 41 24.22 -12.53 0.17
CA TRP A 41 24.84 -11.21 0.39
C TRP A 41 26.34 -11.33 0.69
N ILE A 42 26.76 -12.32 1.48
CA ILE A 42 28.18 -12.63 1.77
C ILE A 42 28.93 -13.06 0.50
N ASN A 43 28.27 -13.79 -0.40
CA ASN A 43 28.88 -14.23 -1.65
C ASN A 43 29.03 -13.12 -2.70
N ARG A 44 28.51 -11.91 -2.44
CA ARG A 44 28.70 -10.75 -3.32
C ARG A 44 29.93 -9.95 -2.93
N LYS A 45 30.57 -9.33 -3.92
CA LYS A 45 31.61 -8.32 -3.66
C LYS A 45 31.01 -7.23 -2.79
N PHE A 46 31.64 -6.94 -1.65
CA PHE A 46 31.23 -5.89 -0.73
C PHE A 46 30.83 -4.62 -1.48
N GLY A 47 29.57 -4.18 -1.31
CA GLY A 47 29.06 -2.92 -1.86
C GLY A 47 28.14 -3.04 -3.09
N SER A 48 27.87 -4.21 -3.65
CA SER A 48 26.90 -4.34 -4.76
C SER A 48 25.45 -4.33 -4.27
N THR A 49 24.60 -3.51 -4.88
CA THR A 49 23.14 -3.56 -4.71
C THR A 49 22.55 -4.79 -5.41
N LEU A 50 21.41 -5.30 -4.91
CA LEU A 50 20.68 -6.37 -5.57
C LEU A 50 19.96 -5.80 -6.79
N SER A 51 20.16 -6.36 -7.99
CA SER A 51 19.35 -5.97 -9.15
C SER A 51 17.91 -6.49 -9.03
N GLU A 52 17.00 -5.99 -9.87
CA GLU A 52 15.64 -6.52 -10.03
C GLU A 52 15.63 -8.04 -10.18
N LYS A 53 16.46 -8.57 -11.09
CA LYS A 53 16.59 -10.00 -11.37
C LYS A 53 17.04 -10.80 -10.14
N ASP A 54 18.01 -10.24 -9.41
CA ASP A 54 18.50 -10.85 -8.18
C ASP A 54 17.41 -10.90 -7.10
N CYS A 55 16.67 -9.79 -6.93
CA CYS A 55 15.57 -9.72 -5.99
C CYS A 55 14.47 -10.70 -6.36
N THR A 56 14.14 -10.83 -7.64
CA THR A 56 13.12 -11.75 -8.16
C THR A 56 13.48 -13.20 -7.81
N GLN A 57 14.69 -13.64 -8.13
CA GLN A 57 15.16 -15.00 -7.83
C GLN A 57 15.24 -15.26 -6.32
N LEU A 58 15.68 -14.27 -5.55
CA LEU A 58 15.78 -14.37 -4.09
C LEU A 58 14.41 -14.42 -3.43
N LEU A 59 13.43 -13.66 -3.92
CA LEU A 59 12.05 -13.72 -3.46
C LEU A 59 11.44 -15.09 -3.72
N ALA A 60 11.59 -15.65 -4.91
CA ALA A 60 11.11 -17.00 -5.21
C ALA A 60 11.69 -18.05 -4.23
N THR A 61 13.00 -18.00 -4.00
CA THR A 61 13.70 -18.88 -3.05
C THR A 61 13.20 -18.69 -1.61
N LEU A 62 13.03 -17.43 -1.18
CA LEU A 62 12.54 -17.10 0.16
C LEU A 62 11.12 -17.59 0.37
N ILE A 63 10.23 -17.39 -0.60
CA ILE A 63 8.82 -17.81 -0.51
C ILE A 63 8.74 -19.33 -0.48
N ASP A 64 9.53 -20.03 -1.29
CA ASP A 64 9.56 -21.50 -1.24
C ASP A 64 10.12 -22.04 0.10
N THR A 65 11.00 -21.28 0.77
CA THR A 65 11.57 -21.71 2.05
C THR A 65 10.74 -21.31 3.28
N VAL A 66 10.10 -20.14 3.24
CA VAL A 66 9.27 -19.60 4.33
C VAL A 66 7.85 -20.16 4.24
N GLY A 67 7.45 -20.62 3.06
CA GLY A 67 6.09 -21.03 2.73
C GLY A 67 5.24 -19.85 2.25
N SER A 68 3.92 -20.05 2.25
CA SER A 68 2.99 -19.06 1.70
C SER A 68 3.19 -17.67 2.29
N SER A 69 3.41 -16.70 1.40
CA SER A 69 3.79 -15.34 1.75
C SER A 69 2.79 -14.35 1.17
N THR A 70 2.63 -13.22 1.85
CA THR A 70 1.77 -12.12 1.39
C THR A 70 2.59 -10.86 1.23
N VAL A 71 2.42 -10.21 0.08
CA VAL A 71 3.02 -8.92 -0.27
C VAL A 71 1.88 -7.91 -0.45
N VAL A 72 2.00 -6.77 0.22
CA VAL A 72 1.05 -5.66 0.14
C VAL A 72 1.78 -4.45 -0.45
N ILE A 73 1.26 -3.90 -1.55
CA ILE A 73 1.79 -2.69 -2.18
C ILE A 73 0.69 -1.66 -2.19
N ASP A 74 0.95 -0.53 -1.55
CA ASP A 74 0.02 0.58 -1.43
C ASP A 74 0.45 1.75 -2.34
N ALA A 75 -0.54 2.40 -2.96
CA ALA A 75 -0.40 3.53 -3.88
C ALA A 75 0.50 3.25 -5.09
N LEU A 76 0.28 2.14 -5.80
CA LEU A 76 1.13 1.72 -6.92
C LEU A 76 1.32 2.79 -8.01
N ASP A 77 0.33 3.68 -8.21
CA ASP A 77 0.39 4.83 -9.12
C ASP A 77 1.49 5.85 -8.77
N GLU A 78 2.02 5.78 -7.55
CA GLU A 78 3.16 6.58 -7.11
C GLU A 78 4.53 5.93 -7.43
N CYS A 79 4.55 4.70 -7.94
CA CYS A 79 5.75 4.06 -8.46
C CYS A 79 6.21 4.71 -9.79
N SER A 80 7.52 4.81 -10.00
CA SER A 80 8.07 5.38 -11.25
C SER A 80 7.89 4.46 -12.45
N ASP A 81 7.84 3.14 -12.22
CA ASP A 81 7.59 2.13 -13.24
C ASP A 81 6.79 0.96 -12.63
N PRO A 82 5.46 1.14 -12.46
CA PRO A 82 4.61 0.12 -11.86
C PRO A 82 4.55 -1.16 -12.70
N TYR A 83 4.77 -1.08 -14.01
CA TYR A 83 4.72 -2.23 -14.91
C TYR A 83 5.87 -3.20 -14.68
N SER A 84 7.11 -2.71 -14.59
CA SER A 84 8.28 -3.55 -14.25
C SER A 84 8.07 -4.24 -12.89
N LEU A 85 7.57 -3.51 -11.88
CA LEU A 85 7.30 -4.09 -10.57
C LEU A 85 6.24 -5.20 -10.63
N MET A 86 5.14 -4.97 -11.35
CA MET A 86 4.09 -5.95 -11.54
C MET A 86 4.58 -7.18 -12.31
N GLU A 87 5.37 -6.98 -13.36
CA GLU A 87 5.96 -8.06 -14.14
C GLU A 87 6.87 -8.95 -13.28
N ALA A 88 7.74 -8.34 -12.47
CA ALA A 88 8.60 -9.07 -11.53
C ALA A 88 7.79 -9.93 -10.56
N LEU A 89 6.74 -9.37 -9.95
CA LEU A 89 5.87 -10.11 -9.03
C LEU A 89 5.07 -11.22 -9.71
N ARG A 90 4.61 -10.99 -10.95
CA ARG A 90 3.93 -12.01 -11.77
C ARG A 90 4.87 -13.17 -12.08
N MET A 91 6.10 -12.88 -12.52
CA MET A 91 7.10 -13.92 -12.81
C MET A 91 7.37 -14.81 -11.59
N ILE A 92 7.48 -14.22 -10.38
CA ILE A 92 7.66 -14.97 -9.13
C ILE A 92 6.45 -15.86 -8.86
N SER A 93 5.24 -15.31 -9.00
CA SER A 93 4.00 -16.07 -8.80
C SER A 93 3.92 -17.25 -9.77
N ASP A 94 4.17 -17.03 -11.05
CA ASP A 94 4.14 -18.06 -12.09
C ASP A 94 5.19 -19.15 -11.84
N GLU A 95 6.41 -18.79 -11.42
CA GLU A 95 7.45 -19.74 -11.05
C GLU A 95 7.03 -20.63 -9.88
N LEU A 96 6.43 -20.04 -8.84
CA LEU A 96 5.94 -20.78 -7.68
C LEU A 96 4.80 -21.75 -8.05
N THR A 97 3.92 -21.38 -8.98
CA THR A 97 2.83 -22.28 -9.43
C THR A 97 3.31 -23.47 -10.25
N LYS A 98 4.48 -23.38 -10.90
CA LYS A 98 5.08 -24.50 -11.65
C LYS A 98 5.72 -25.53 -10.72
N CYS A 99 6.17 -25.10 -9.55
CA CYS A 99 6.68 -25.99 -8.52
C CYS A 99 5.52 -26.79 -7.92
N ALA A 100 5.68 -28.10 -7.74
CA ALA A 100 4.67 -28.95 -7.08
C ALA A 100 4.53 -28.67 -5.56
N SER A 101 5.12 -27.59 -5.05
CA SER A 101 5.02 -27.19 -3.65
C SER A 101 3.68 -26.51 -3.37
N ALA A 102 3.14 -26.68 -2.16
CA ALA A 102 1.91 -26.03 -1.73
C ALA A 102 2.10 -24.53 -1.38
N HIS A 103 3.24 -23.94 -1.77
CA HIS A 103 3.62 -22.59 -1.42
C HIS A 103 3.02 -21.59 -2.40
N SER A 104 2.48 -20.49 -1.89
CA SER A 104 1.79 -19.49 -2.69
C SER A 104 2.24 -18.08 -2.36
N LEU A 105 2.40 -17.23 -3.37
CA LEU A 105 2.51 -15.79 -3.20
C LEU A 105 1.12 -15.16 -3.34
N LYS A 106 0.65 -14.46 -2.29
CA LYS A 106 -0.54 -13.61 -2.33
C LYS A 106 -0.11 -12.16 -2.49
N ILE A 107 -0.67 -11.46 -3.45
CA ILE A 107 -0.35 -10.06 -3.73
C ILE A 107 -1.61 -9.24 -3.54
N PHE A 108 -1.51 -8.17 -2.75
CA PHE A 108 -2.53 -7.16 -2.61
C PHE A 108 -1.97 -5.82 -3.09
N ILE A 109 -2.69 -5.16 -3.99
CA ILE A 109 -2.28 -3.89 -4.58
C ILE A 109 -3.43 -2.89 -4.40
N SER A 110 -3.11 -1.70 -3.92
CA SER A 110 -3.97 -0.53 -4.09
C SER A 110 -3.35 0.40 -5.15
N SER A 111 -4.20 1.01 -5.96
CA SER A 111 -3.81 2.07 -6.88
C SER A 111 -5.01 2.95 -7.23
N ARG A 112 -4.77 4.11 -7.81
CA ARG A 112 -5.80 4.90 -8.51
C ARG A 112 -6.19 4.21 -9.83
N GLU A 113 -7.40 4.49 -10.32
CA GLU A 113 -7.97 3.82 -11.51
C GLU A 113 -7.17 4.03 -12.82
N GLU A 114 -6.22 4.98 -12.84
CA GLU A 114 -5.41 5.28 -14.02
C GLU A 114 -4.42 4.15 -14.40
N ASP A 115 -4.14 3.22 -13.48
CA ASP A 115 -3.21 2.12 -13.72
C ASP A 115 -3.91 0.87 -14.25
N ARG A 116 -3.39 0.34 -15.36
CA ARG A 116 -3.87 -0.90 -16.02
C ARG A 116 -3.47 -2.17 -15.28
N VAL A 117 -3.55 -2.20 -13.96
CA VAL A 117 -3.20 -3.38 -13.12
C VAL A 117 -3.94 -4.63 -13.59
N THR A 118 -5.19 -4.48 -14.01
CA THR A 118 -6.04 -5.58 -14.50
C THR A 118 -5.57 -6.19 -15.82
N ALA A 119 -4.80 -5.46 -16.64
CA ALA A 119 -4.23 -6.00 -17.87
C ALA A 119 -3.10 -7.00 -17.59
N ASP A 120 -2.29 -6.74 -16.56
CA ASP A 120 -1.17 -7.61 -16.18
C ASP A 120 -1.58 -8.81 -15.33
N PHE A 121 -2.72 -8.70 -14.63
CA PHE A 121 -3.29 -9.76 -13.79
C PHE A 121 -4.74 -10.07 -14.20
N PRO A 122 -4.97 -10.83 -15.29
CA PRO A 122 -6.32 -11.10 -15.78
C PRO A 122 -7.19 -11.91 -14.81
N ASN A 123 -6.57 -12.63 -13.87
CA ASN A 123 -7.25 -13.42 -12.84
C ASN A 123 -7.33 -12.70 -11.48
N ALA A 124 -6.90 -11.44 -11.38
CA ALA A 124 -6.96 -10.70 -10.13
C ALA A 124 -8.41 -10.37 -9.73
N ILE A 125 -8.68 -10.44 -8.43
CA ILE A 125 -9.91 -9.89 -7.85
C ILE A 125 -9.70 -8.38 -7.77
N CYS A 126 -10.44 -7.63 -8.58
CA CYS A 126 -10.45 -6.18 -8.55
C CYS A 126 -11.61 -5.68 -7.69
N ILE A 127 -11.32 -4.80 -6.75
CA ILE A 127 -12.31 -4.08 -5.94
C ILE A 127 -12.15 -2.61 -6.31
N SER A 128 -13.07 -2.07 -7.11
CA SER A 128 -13.14 -0.62 -7.36
C SER A 128 -13.89 0.04 -6.21
N ILE A 129 -13.43 1.23 -5.83
CA ILE A 129 -14.08 2.11 -4.87
C ILE A 129 -14.45 3.37 -5.64
N THR A 130 -15.74 3.56 -5.85
CA THR A 130 -16.24 4.69 -6.64
C THR A 130 -16.54 5.92 -5.78
N GLN A 131 -16.55 7.10 -6.40
CA GLN A 131 -16.99 8.34 -5.73
C GLN A 131 -18.44 8.23 -5.22
N GLU A 132 -19.31 7.54 -5.96
CA GLU A 132 -20.71 7.35 -5.60
C GLU A 132 -20.87 6.54 -4.31
N GLU A 133 -20.07 5.49 -4.15
CA GLU A 133 -20.04 4.66 -2.93
C GLU A 133 -19.45 5.42 -1.74
N THR A 134 -18.38 6.19 -1.97
CA THR A 134 -17.67 6.90 -0.91
C THR A 134 -18.35 8.19 -0.45
N HIS A 135 -19.16 8.85 -1.30
CA HIS A 135 -19.80 10.12 -0.97
C HIS A 135 -20.67 10.01 0.30
N LYS A 136 -21.46 8.94 0.42
CA LYS A 136 -22.32 8.73 1.59
C LYS A 136 -21.51 8.46 2.86
N ASP A 137 -20.44 7.67 2.75
CA ASP A 137 -19.58 7.33 3.86
C ASP A 137 -18.78 8.56 4.34
N MET A 138 -18.30 9.38 3.41
CA MET A 138 -17.64 10.66 3.71
C MET A 138 -18.59 11.63 4.42
N GLY A 139 -19.82 11.79 3.93
CA GLY A 139 -20.84 12.60 4.60
C GLY A 139 -21.13 12.11 6.02
N SER A 140 -21.28 10.79 6.18
CA SER A 140 -21.50 10.15 7.49
C SER A 140 -20.31 10.37 8.43
N PHE A 141 -19.09 10.26 7.93
CA PHE A 141 -17.86 10.53 8.69
C PHE A 141 -17.78 11.98 9.16
N ILE A 142 -18.03 12.94 8.26
CA ILE A 142 -18.02 14.37 8.58
C ILE A 142 -19.05 14.67 9.68
N GLN A 143 -20.28 14.17 9.53
CA GLN A 143 -21.34 14.37 10.50
C GLN A 143 -20.97 13.77 11.88
N ASN A 144 -20.41 12.56 11.89
CA ASN A 144 -20.00 11.90 13.12
C ASN A 144 -18.86 12.64 13.83
N GLU A 145 -17.86 13.13 13.09
CA GLU A 145 -16.74 13.87 13.68
C GLU A 145 -17.19 15.24 14.20
N ILE A 146 -18.12 15.93 13.53
CA ILE A 146 -18.74 17.17 14.02
C ILE A 146 -19.48 16.90 15.34
N SER A 147 -20.35 15.89 15.38
CA SER A 147 -21.11 15.53 16.58
C SER A 147 -20.17 15.18 17.75
N ARG A 148 -19.11 14.40 17.49
CA ARG A 148 -18.10 14.05 18.49
C ARG A 148 -17.37 15.27 19.06
N ARG A 149 -17.04 16.25 18.21
CA ARG A 149 -16.38 17.49 18.65
C ARG A 149 -17.33 18.41 19.41
N ARG A 150 -18.60 18.53 18.99
CA ARG A 150 -19.63 19.27 19.75
C ARG A 150 -19.79 18.72 21.16
N ALA A 151 -19.91 17.39 21.31
CA ALA A 151 -20.00 16.76 22.62
C ALA A 151 -18.81 17.13 23.53
N LYS A 152 -17.58 17.13 22.98
CA LYS A 152 -16.37 17.54 23.73
C LYS A 152 -16.37 19.02 24.12
N ILE A 153 -16.88 19.90 23.27
CA ILE A 153 -16.94 21.35 23.55
C ILE A 153 -18.00 21.63 24.61
N ASN A 154 -19.19 21.05 24.48
CA ASN A 154 -20.28 21.23 25.43
C ASN A 154 -19.92 20.73 26.84
N HIS A 155 -19.16 19.63 26.94
CA HIS A 155 -18.59 19.17 28.21
C HIS A 155 -17.61 20.16 28.85
N ARG A 156 -16.90 20.98 28.06
CA ARG A 156 -15.88 21.94 28.56
C ARG A 156 -16.42 23.33 28.86
N THR A 157 -17.52 23.74 28.22
CA THR A 157 -18.00 25.13 28.23
C THR A 157 -19.26 25.36 29.07
N GLN A 158 -19.75 24.35 29.82
CA GLN A 158 -20.97 24.46 30.64
C GLN A 158 -22.16 25.14 29.93
N GLY A 159 -22.30 24.95 28.62
CA GLY A 159 -23.46 25.45 27.87
C GLY A 159 -23.33 26.86 27.28
N GLU A 160 -22.12 27.41 27.10
CA GLU A 160 -21.97 28.65 26.33
C GLU A 160 -22.41 28.47 24.86
N SER A 161 -23.52 29.15 24.53
CA SER A 161 -24.17 29.38 23.22
C SER A 161 -24.11 28.23 22.22
N GLU A 162 -25.15 27.39 22.23
CA GLU A 162 -25.47 26.41 21.17
C GLU A 162 -25.41 27.02 19.75
N GLN A 163 -25.68 28.32 19.63
CA GLN A 163 -25.66 29.03 18.36
C GLN A 163 -24.25 29.16 17.78
N MET A 164 -23.24 29.41 18.61
CA MET A 164 -21.84 29.54 18.17
C MET A 164 -21.24 28.19 17.82
N THR A 165 -21.61 27.14 18.55
CA THR A 165 -21.20 25.75 18.22
C THR A 165 -21.89 25.23 16.95
N ASN A 166 -23.11 25.68 16.66
CA ASN A 166 -23.80 25.38 15.40
C ASN A 166 -23.16 26.08 14.19
N ASP A 167 -22.83 27.38 14.29
CA ASP A 167 -22.17 28.12 13.20
C ASP A 167 -20.79 27.53 12.86
N LEU A 168 -19.99 27.18 13.87
CA LEU A 168 -18.68 26.56 13.68
C LEU A 168 -18.79 25.18 13.02
N ALA A 169 -19.78 24.39 13.43
CA ALA A 169 -20.01 23.07 12.85
C ALA A 169 -20.46 23.15 11.38
N GLU A 170 -21.29 24.13 11.03
CA GLU A 170 -21.71 24.34 9.65
C GLU A 170 -20.55 24.79 8.77
N LYS A 171 -19.69 25.70 9.27
CA LYS A 171 -18.45 26.08 8.58
C LYS A 171 -17.51 24.89 8.37
N LEU A 172 -17.33 24.04 9.39
CA LEU A 172 -16.52 22.83 9.28
C LEU A 172 -17.10 21.85 8.25
N ARG A 173 -18.43 21.67 8.24
CA ARG A 173 -19.12 20.84 7.25
C ARG A 173 -18.83 21.33 5.82
N CYS A 174 -19.07 22.61 5.55
CA CYS A 174 -18.80 23.20 4.22
C CYS A 174 -17.33 23.06 3.78
N ILE A 175 -16.38 23.26 4.69
CA ILE A 175 -14.94 23.11 4.36
C ILE A 175 -14.61 21.65 4.04
N LEU A 176 -15.12 20.70 4.83
CA LEU A 176 -14.83 19.28 4.67
C LEU A 176 -15.51 18.71 3.43
N GLU A 177 -16.75 19.09 3.15
CA GLU A 177 -17.47 18.72 1.92
C GLU A 177 -16.81 19.33 0.67
N GLY A 178 -16.36 20.58 0.73
CA GLY A 178 -15.63 21.21 -0.38
C GLY A 178 -14.29 20.53 -0.69
N ARG A 179 -13.58 20.06 0.33
CA ARG A 179 -12.33 19.29 0.14
C ARG A 179 -12.60 17.88 -0.38
N ALA A 180 -13.65 17.24 0.12
CA ALA A 180 -14.10 15.92 -0.31
C ALA A 180 -14.43 15.85 -1.81
N GLN A 181 -15.04 16.89 -2.37
CA GLN A 181 -15.42 16.96 -3.79
C GLN A 181 -14.24 17.29 -4.73
N SER A 182 -13.10 17.73 -4.18
CA SER A 182 -11.91 18.10 -4.95
C SER A 182 -10.84 17.00 -5.04
N MET A 183 -11.08 15.85 -4.41
CA MET A 183 -10.20 14.67 -4.39
C MET A 183 -10.68 13.61 -5.37
#